data_AF-A0A2R5LC13-F1
#
_entry.id   AF-A0A2R5LC13-F1
#
_cell.length_a   1.000
_cell.length_b   1.000
_cell.length_c   1.000
_cell.angle_alpha   90.00
_cell.angle_beta   90.00
_cell.angle_gamma   90.00
#
_symmetry.space_group_name_H-M   'P 1'
#
loop_
_entity.id
_entity.type
_entity.pdbx_description
1 polymer ?
#
loop_
_entity_poly.entity_id
_entity_poly.type
_entity_poly.pdbx_seq_one_letter_code
_entity_poly.pdbx_strand_id
1 'polypeptide(L)'
;CSGSLPVLLLSDMFDNLPLKEGEKLFSLVEDKVSVWKEDIFFSYCKNQLLRTCNDLLRRLSRSQNTVFCGRILVFLAKIFPLSERSGLNVISEFNADNITLFSSEDYRGIVSKDSTDDGLEEGEMEDVQSTITVDYNLYRKFWSLQEYFRQPTLCYSKVHWRQFSSYSSDVLSVFGSFKLDDVKSGHWALNEDASKSDTSNAVYFAKYLTSQKLLELELSDSNFRRYVLVQFLILFQYLQSTVRFKQDAHVLNDEQSAWVKNTSSLIYKMLEETPPDGEKFASHMKHILQREESWNTWKNEGCPNFREARPMEPIKEGRPKRRLGDEIKAAISNKKILLGNAEMNRLWNLCPDNWEACASPKRDFVPSLEKFFESAVEQADPNNGIENRYKHVYQSNYGWRSLRLLSQKSPHFFTSSNQPIKSLPLYLESMVLRLAKEMPLSTQHAMNNNNADDKTEVADYAADDSEDELLKSNEDSNSQPKDTTTESKKEATLSTAQLNTLAASIGADWKKLAPLMKFSEDEIIYLAGEHSGDVVKQAHQVLLVWSEQEPDDATASNLQTLVDKAGLKLKT
;
A
#
# COMPACT_ATOMS: atom_id res chain seq x y z
N CYS A 1 23.26 16.88 18.96
CA CYS A 1 22.49 18.13 19.16
C CYS A 1 21.13 17.78 19.74
N SER A 2 20.58 18.57 20.68
CA SER A 2 19.24 18.30 21.23
C SER A 2 18.19 18.34 20.13
N GLY A 3 17.36 17.30 20.01
CA GLY A 3 16.27 17.23 19.03
C GLY A 3 15.22 18.35 19.20
N SER A 4 15.17 19.00 20.37
CA SER A 4 14.26 20.11 20.67
C SER A 4 14.74 21.49 20.18
N LEU A 5 16.03 21.64 19.87
CA LEU A 5 16.62 22.94 19.51
C LEU A 5 15.95 23.61 18.29
N PRO A 6 15.63 22.89 17.19
CA PRO A 6 14.99 23.50 16.03
C PRO A 6 13.62 24.12 16.34
N VAL A 7 12.83 23.48 17.20
CA VAL A 7 11.48 23.98 17.53
C VAL A 7 11.53 25.16 18.50
N LEU A 8 12.51 25.18 19.41
CA LEU A 8 12.77 26.35 20.25
C LEU A 8 13.14 27.56 19.39
N LEU A 9 14.07 27.39 18.45
CA LEU A 9 14.43 28.46 17.51
C LEU A 9 13.23 28.91 16.66
N LEU A 10 12.42 27.97 16.18
CA LEU A 10 11.19 28.32 15.44
C LEU A 10 10.21 29.09 16.31
N SER A 11 10.02 28.70 17.58
CA SER A 11 9.16 29.42 18.51
C SER A 11 9.63 30.85 18.70
N ASP A 12 10.92 31.04 18.97
CA ASP A 12 11.52 32.37 19.14
C ASP A 12 11.40 33.20 17.86
N MET A 13 11.56 32.59 16.69
CA MET A 13 11.36 33.27 15.40
C MET A 13 9.89 33.69 15.23
N PHE A 14 8.93 32.81 15.49
CA PHE A 14 7.51 33.15 15.40
C PHE A 14 7.13 34.28 16.36
N ASP A 15 7.69 34.30 17.57
CA ASP A 15 7.44 35.34 18.58
C ASP A 15 7.97 36.71 18.16
N ASN A 16 9.13 36.76 17.47
CA ASN A 16 9.75 38.01 17.03
C ASN A 16 9.29 38.50 15.65
N LEU A 17 8.70 37.65 14.82
CA LEU A 17 8.32 38.01 13.46
C LEU A 17 6.92 38.64 13.35
N PRO A 18 6.74 39.69 12.52
CA PRO A 18 5.43 40.20 12.13
C PRO A 18 4.57 39.14 11.44
N LEU A 19 3.24 39.29 11.48
CA LEU A 19 2.28 38.28 10.98
C LEU A 19 2.53 37.86 9.52
N LYS A 20 2.82 38.82 8.63
CA LYS A 20 3.06 38.54 7.20
C LYS A 20 4.32 37.70 6.96
N GLU A 21 5.35 37.90 7.76
CA GLU A 21 6.60 37.14 7.67
C GLU A 21 6.47 35.79 8.38
N GLY A 22 5.74 35.75 9.49
CA GLY A 22 5.35 34.53 10.18
C GLY A 22 4.57 33.57 9.27
N GLU A 23 3.67 34.07 8.43
CA GLU A 23 2.95 33.23 7.45
C GLU A 23 3.89 32.62 6.39
N LYS A 24 4.87 33.39 5.89
CA LYS A 24 5.89 32.87 4.97
C LYS A 24 6.76 31.80 5.65
N LEU A 25 7.18 32.05 6.89
CA LEU A 25 7.94 31.07 7.68
C LEU A 25 7.12 29.81 7.94
N PHE A 26 5.81 29.94 8.22
CA PHE A 26 4.93 28.80 8.44
C PHE A 26 4.79 27.92 7.18
N SER A 27 4.83 28.53 6.00
CA SER A 27 4.83 27.79 4.72
C SER A 27 6.03 26.83 4.62
N LEU A 28 7.21 27.26 5.07
CA LEU A 28 8.39 26.39 5.15
C LEU A 28 8.19 25.24 6.17
N VAL A 29 7.51 25.52 7.29
CA VAL A 29 7.19 24.49 8.30
C VAL A 29 6.21 23.45 7.74
N GLU A 30 5.23 23.88 6.96
CA GLU A 30 4.28 23.00 6.25
C GLU A 30 4.98 22.10 5.22
N ASP A 31 5.93 22.63 4.45
CA ASP A 31 6.68 21.86 3.45
C ASP A 31 7.53 20.74 4.08
N LYS A 32 7.92 20.91 5.34
CA LYS A 32 8.79 19.97 6.08
C LYS A 32 8.04 19.05 7.03
N VAL A 33 6.71 18.92 6.89
CA VAL A 33 5.88 18.01 7.72
C VAL A 33 6.41 16.58 7.79
N SER A 34 6.95 16.03 6.68
CA SER A 34 7.52 14.68 6.67
C SER A 34 8.69 14.52 7.63
N VAL A 35 9.55 15.55 7.72
CA VAL A 35 10.70 15.58 8.64
C VAL A 35 10.23 15.70 10.09
N TRP A 36 9.24 16.55 10.35
CA TRP A 36 8.68 16.72 11.70
C TRP A 36 7.99 15.46 12.25
N LYS A 37 7.55 14.56 11.36
CA LYS A 37 6.93 13.28 11.71
C LYS A 37 7.92 12.17 12.03
N GLU A 38 9.21 12.33 11.73
CA GLU A 38 10.21 11.32 12.08
C GLU A 38 10.30 11.19 13.61
N ASP A 39 10.42 9.95 14.11
CA ASP A 39 10.37 9.65 15.56
C ASP A 39 11.41 10.44 16.38
N ILE A 40 12.56 10.73 15.75
CA ILE A 40 13.66 11.52 16.33
C ILE A 40 13.21 12.94 16.70
N PHE A 41 12.31 13.52 15.91
CA PHE A 41 11.79 14.87 16.15
C PHE A 41 10.45 14.82 16.87
N PHE A 42 9.52 14.00 16.43
CA PHE A 42 8.13 14.00 16.90
C PHE A 42 8.03 13.82 18.43
N SER A 43 8.76 12.86 19.01
CA SER A 43 8.72 12.56 20.45
C SER A 43 9.10 13.77 21.31
N TYR A 44 10.12 14.54 20.88
CA TYR A 44 10.65 15.68 21.63
C TYR A 44 9.97 17.01 21.28
N CYS A 45 9.47 17.14 20.05
CA CYS A 45 9.00 18.40 19.49
C CYS A 45 7.49 18.61 19.64
N LYS A 46 6.70 17.53 19.74
CA LYS A 46 5.23 17.61 19.62
C LYS A 46 4.57 18.62 20.55
N ASN A 47 4.96 18.64 21.84
CA ASN A 47 4.35 19.52 22.83
C ASN A 47 4.73 20.99 22.60
N GLN A 48 5.99 21.22 22.24
CA GLN A 48 6.49 22.57 21.97
C GLN A 48 5.85 23.12 20.69
N LEU A 49 5.74 22.31 19.65
CA LEU A 49 5.11 22.70 18.40
C LEU A 49 3.61 22.99 18.59
N LEU A 50 2.91 22.16 19.39
CA LEU A 50 1.52 22.42 19.77
C LEU A 50 1.38 23.76 20.50
N ARG A 51 2.29 24.05 21.44
CA ARG A 51 2.33 25.32 22.15
C ARG A 51 2.55 26.50 21.19
N THR A 52 3.57 26.43 20.33
CA THR A 52 3.86 27.47 19.34
C THR A 52 2.66 27.71 18.41
N CYS A 53 2.00 26.66 17.93
CA CYS A 53 0.80 26.80 17.09
C CYS A 53 -0.38 27.42 17.85
N ASN A 54 -0.59 27.04 19.12
CA ASN A 54 -1.63 27.65 19.96
C ASN A 54 -1.32 29.12 20.29
N ASP A 55 -0.05 29.48 20.48
CA ASP A 55 0.39 30.86 20.68
C ASP A 55 0.15 31.69 19.42
N LEU A 56 0.47 31.15 18.24
CA LEU A 56 0.12 31.76 16.96
C LEU A 56 -1.40 31.96 16.82
N LEU A 57 -2.21 30.93 17.09
CA LEU A 57 -3.68 31.03 17.03
C LEU A 57 -4.26 32.07 18.00
N ARG A 58 -3.61 32.30 19.16
CA ARG A 58 -3.98 33.36 20.11
C ARG A 58 -3.59 34.76 19.63
N ARG A 59 -2.49 34.87 18.89
CA ARG A 59 -2.01 36.15 18.35
C ARG A 59 -2.75 36.59 17.09
N LEU A 60 -3.35 35.65 16.36
CA LEU A 60 -4.07 35.92 15.12
C LEU A 60 -5.50 36.42 15.38
N SER A 61 -5.91 37.43 14.60
CA SER A 61 -7.31 37.85 14.56
C SER A 61 -8.18 36.77 13.90
N ARG A 62 -9.24 36.36 14.61
CA ARG A 62 -10.21 35.37 14.14
C ARG A 62 -11.15 35.87 13.04
N SER A 63 -11.12 37.16 12.69
CA SER A 63 -11.94 37.76 11.62
C SER A 63 -11.17 38.02 10.34
N GLN A 64 -9.89 38.42 10.43
CA GLN A 64 -9.08 38.81 9.27
C GLN A 64 -8.14 37.70 8.79
N ASN A 65 -7.60 36.89 9.70
CA ASN A 65 -6.57 35.88 9.39
C ASN A 65 -7.14 34.46 9.42
N THR A 66 -8.40 34.27 8.98
CA THR A 66 -9.10 32.98 9.04
C THR A 66 -8.39 31.90 8.22
N VAL A 67 -7.89 32.25 7.03
CA VAL A 67 -7.14 31.32 6.16
C VAL A 67 -5.87 30.83 6.85
N PHE A 68 -5.10 31.74 7.47
CA PHE A 68 -3.87 31.36 8.15
C PHE A 68 -4.14 30.53 9.42
N CYS A 69 -5.17 30.88 10.20
CA CYS A 69 -5.64 30.03 11.29
C CYS A 69 -6.02 28.62 10.81
N GLY A 70 -6.72 28.51 9.67
CA GLY A 70 -7.08 27.23 9.06
C GLY A 70 -5.85 26.41 8.65
N ARG A 71 -4.84 27.05 8.04
CA ARG A 71 -3.55 26.43 7.70
C ARG A 71 -2.86 25.84 8.92
N ILE A 72 -2.79 26.59 10.03
CA ILE A 72 -2.22 26.10 11.30
C ILE A 72 -2.99 24.88 11.82
N LEU A 73 -4.33 24.92 11.80
CA LEU A 73 -5.15 23.79 12.26
C LEU A 73 -4.98 22.54 11.37
N VAL A 74 -4.90 22.71 10.05
CA VAL A 74 -4.62 21.61 9.11
C VAL A 74 -3.23 21.02 9.35
N PHE A 75 -2.23 21.86 9.60
CA PHE A 75 -0.88 21.40 9.95
C PHE A 75 -0.88 20.58 11.25
N LEU A 76 -1.56 21.06 12.30
CA LEU A 76 -1.73 20.31 13.55
C LEU A 76 -2.43 18.96 13.33
N ALA A 77 -3.51 18.94 12.53
CA ALA A 77 -4.22 17.70 12.20
C ALA A 77 -3.35 16.73 11.37
N LYS A 78 -2.42 17.25 10.56
CA LYS A 78 -1.48 16.42 9.79
C LYS A 78 -0.40 15.81 10.68
N ILE A 79 0.17 16.55 11.63
CA ILE A 79 1.31 16.08 12.42
C ILE A 79 0.89 15.06 13.49
N PHE A 80 -0.28 15.27 14.11
CA PHE A 80 -0.78 14.41 15.17
C PHE A 80 -1.52 13.19 14.62
N PRO A 81 -1.19 11.95 15.06
CA PRO A 81 -2.02 10.79 14.77
C PRO A 81 -3.46 11.00 15.26
N LEU A 82 -4.44 10.46 14.52
CA LEU A 82 -5.87 10.62 14.83
C LEU A 82 -6.27 10.15 16.24
N SER A 83 -5.52 9.23 16.80
CA SER A 83 -5.75 8.67 18.13
C SER A 83 -5.00 9.40 19.25
N GLU A 84 -4.20 10.42 18.92
CA GLU A 84 -3.52 11.22 19.94
C GLU A 84 -4.54 12.10 20.67
N ARG A 85 -4.55 11.99 22.01
CA ARG A 85 -5.52 12.70 22.87
C ARG A 85 -5.50 14.21 22.67
N SER A 86 -4.35 14.81 22.35
CA SER A 86 -4.21 16.26 22.11
C SER A 86 -5.01 16.76 20.90
N GLY A 87 -5.30 15.89 19.92
CA GLY A 87 -6.11 16.21 18.75
C GLY A 87 -7.60 15.86 18.91
N LEU A 88 -8.00 15.33 20.08
CA LEU A 88 -9.33 14.80 20.32
C LEU A 88 -10.02 15.55 21.47
N ASN A 89 -11.22 16.07 21.23
CA ASN A 89 -12.08 16.60 22.29
C ASN A 89 -12.73 15.45 23.07
N VAL A 90 -11.97 14.70 23.88
CA VAL A 90 -12.45 13.49 24.57
C VAL A 90 -13.62 13.80 25.51
N ILE A 91 -13.51 14.89 26.28
CA ILE A 91 -14.52 15.32 27.28
C ILE A 91 -15.81 15.81 26.60
N SER A 92 -15.77 16.09 25.30
CA SER A 92 -16.90 16.60 24.52
C SER A 92 -17.39 17.97 25.03
N GLU A 93 -16.45 18.85 25.38
CA GLU A 93 -16.77 20.21 25.79
C GLU A 93 -17.25 21.03 24.58
N PHE A 94 -18.25 21.87 24.81
CA PHE A 94 -18.79 22.79 23.82
C PHE A 94 -18.01 24.10 23.82
N ASN A 95 -17.78 24.66 22.63
CA ASN A 95 -17.17 25.97 22.50
C ASN A 95 -18.20 27.08 22.77
N ALA A 96 -18.32 27.50 24.03
CA ALA A 96 -19.25 28.54 24.45
C ALA A 96 -18.84 29.97 24.02
N ASP A 97 -17.58 30.18 23.64
CA ASP A 97 -17.01 31.50 23.31
C ASP A 97 -17.55 32.07 21.98
N ASN A 98 -18.06 31.22 21.08
CA ASN A 98 -18.62 31.68 19.80
C ASN A 98 -20.07 32.18 19.99
N ILE A 99 -20.20 33.40 20.50
CA ILE A 99 -21.49 34.04 20.74
C ILE A 99 -22.02 34.66 19.44
N THR A 100 -23.27 34.36 19.10
CA THR A 100 -23.98 35.03 18.01
C THR A 100 -24.63 36.28 18.60
N LEU A 101 -24.05 37.44 18.34
CA LEU A 101 -24.57 38.72 18.81
C LEU A 101 -25.69 39.16 17.87
N PHE A 102 -26.88 39.38 18.39
CA PHE A 102 -28.02 39.91 17.66
C PHE A 102 -28.64 41.07 18.45
N SER A 103 -29.33 41.98 17.76
CA SER A 103 -30.01 43.13 18.39
C SER A 103 -31.09 42.65 19.37
N SER A 104 -30.73 42.47 20.65
CA SER A 104 -31.69 42.52 21.77
C SER A 104 -31.80 43.98 22.22
N GLU A 105 -32.82 44.32 23.00
CA GLU A 105 -33.03 45.68 23.54
C GLU A 105 -31.81 46.23 24.32
N ASP A 106 -30.84 45.37 24.69
CA ASP A 106 -29.59 45.72 25.36
C ASP A 106 -28.42 46.05 24.41
N TYR A 107 -28.58 45.83 23.10
CA TYR A 107 -27.52 46.05 22.09
C TYR A 107 -27.98 47.05 21.03
N ARG A 108 -27.96 48.35 21.39
CA ARG A 108 -27.82 49.40 20.37
C ARG A 108 -26.47 49.19 19.72
N GLY A 109 -26.48 48.68 18.49
CA GLY A 109 -25.29 48.39 17.71
C GLY A 109 -24.29 49.54 17.73
N ILE A 110 -23.03 49.20 17.49
CA ILE A 110 -21.94 50.15 17.28
C ILE A 110 -22.34 51.04 16.09
N VAL A 111 -23.04 52.13 16.39
CA VAL A 111 -22.95 53.35 15.61
C VAL A 111 -21.59 53.90 16.01
N SER A 112 -20.59 53.60 15.20
CA SER A 112 -19.32 54.34 15.21
C SER A 112 -19.67 55.81 15.07
N LYS A 113 -19.67 56.53 16.19
CA LYS A 113 -19.98 57.95 16.27
C LYS A 113 -18.75 58.79 15.90
N ASP A 114 -18.00 58.35 14.89
CA ASP A 114 -16.76 58.97 14.40
C ASP A 114 -16.53 58.66 12.90
N SER A 115 -17.53 59.01 12.09
CA SER A 115 -17.30 59.28 10.67
C SER A 115 -18.33 60.31 10.23
N THR A 116 -17.98 61.56 10.47
CA THR A 116 -18.49 62.68 9.70
C THR A 116 -18.31 62.39 8.22
N ASP A 117 -19.39 62.53 7.47
CA ASP A 117 -19.42 63.04 6.09
C ASP A 117 -18.35 62.49 5.15
N ASP A 118 -18.70 61.44 4.39
CA ASP A 118 -18.27 61.34 3.00
C ASP A 118 -19.17 60.36 2.24
N GLY A 119 -19.73 60.87 1.14
CA GLY A 119 -20.74 60.24 0.31
C GLY A 119 -20.28 58.91 -0.32
N LEU A 120 -20.94 57.84 0.09
CA LEU A 120 -21.04 56.62 -0.71
C LEU A 120 -22.44 56.61 -1.32
N GLU A 121 -22.48 56.91 -2.62
CA GLU A 121 -23.68 56.88 -3.46
C GLU A 121 -24.46 55.58 -3.23
N GLU A 122 -25.69 55.75 -2.77
CA GLU A 122 -26.71 54.72 -2.69
C GLU A 122 -26.97 54.19 -4.10
N GLY A 123 -26.42 53.02 -4.41
CA GLY A 123 -26.92 52.20 -5.50
C GLY A 123 -28.29 51.68 -5.10
N GLU A 124 -29.34 52.31 -5.62
CA GLU A 124 -30.72 51.82 -5.57
C GLU A 124 -30.75 50.36 -6.05
N MET A 125 -30.83 49.41 -5.12
CA MET A 125 -31.27 48.06 -5.46
C MET A 125 -32.78 48.13 -5.66
N GLU A 126 -33.20 48.06 -6.92
CA GLU A 126 -34.61 47.94 -7.31
C GLU A 126 -35.31 46.88 -6.45
N ASP A 127 -36.49 47.25 -5.95
CA ASP A 127 -37.41 46.43 -5.15
C ASP A 127 -37.60 45.02 -5.73
N VAL A 128 -36.77 44.08 -5.29
CA VAL A 128 -37.16 42.67 -5.31
C VAL A 128 -38.18 42.53 -4.18
N GLN A 129 -39.46 42.64 -4.51
CA GLN A 129 -40.58 42.41 -3.59
C GLN A 129 -40.42 41.04 -2.91
N SER A 130 -39.78 41.05 -1.75
CA SER A 130 -39.81 39.97 -0.79
C SER A 130 -41.13 40.09 -0.03
N THR A 131 -41.92 39.02 -0.05
CA THR A 131 -43.30 39.00 0.45
C THR A 131 -43.38 38.58 1.93
N ILE A 132 -42.27 38.59 2.67
CA ILE A 132 -42.20 38.08 4.04
C ILE A 132 -42.10 39.25 5.01
N THR A 133 -43.22 39.63 5.63
CA THR A 133 -43.17 40.58 6.74
C THR A 133 -42.54 39.90 7.97
N VAL A 134 -41.22 40.05 8.14
CA VAL A 134 -40.49 39.53 9.30
C VAL A 134 -40.80 40.41 10.51
N ASP A 135 -41.68 39.93 11.39
CA ASP A 135 -41.94 40.57 12.67
C ASP A 135 -40.70 40.47 13.58
N TYR A 136 -40.47 41.51 14.39
CA TYR A 136 -39.40 41.55 15.39
C TYR A 136 -39.48 40.35 16.36
N ASN A 137 -40.69 39.86 16.64
CA ASN A 137 -40.89 38.66 17.44
C ASN A 137 -40.31 37.41 16.77
N LEU A 138 -40.46 37.24 15.45
CA LEU A 138 -39.89 36.12 14.72
C LEU A 138 -38.36 36.20 14.72
N TYR A 139 -37.82 37.38 14.48
CA TYR A 139 -36.37 37.64 14.54
C TYR A 139 -35.79 37.28 15.92
N ARG A 140 -36.43 37.71 17.02
CA ARG A 140 -36.00 37.38 18.39
C ARG A 140 -36.07 35.88 18.66
N LYS A 141 -37.18 35.22 18.29
CA LYS A 141 -37.35 33.77 18.44
C LYS A 141 -36.28 33.01 17.66
N PHE A 142 -36.06 33.38 16.41
CA PHE A 142 -35.07 32.76 15.53
C PHE A 142 -33.65 32.83 16.10
N TRP A 143 -33.16 34.02 16.42
CA TRP A 143 -31.79 34.14 16.93
C TRP A 143 -31.61 33.61 18.36
N SER A 144 -32.67 33.57 19.17
CA SER A 144 -32.63 32.89 20.47
C SER A 144 -32.43 31.37 20.34
N LEU A 145 -32.85 30.76 19.22
CA LEU A 145 -32.59 29.34 18.97
C LEU A 145 -31.10 29.04 18.84
N GLN A 146 -30.31 30.01 18.37
CA GLN A 146 -28.87 29.85 18.20
C GLN A 146 -28.15 29.58 19.53
N GLU A 147 -28.70 30.04 20.65
CA GLU A 147 -28.18 29.71 21.98
C GLU A 147 -28.31 28.21 22.30
N TYR A 148 -29.43 27.59 21.91
CA TYR A 148 -29.64 26.15 22.09
C TYR A 148 -28.76 25.31 21.15
N PHE A 149 -28.52 25.79 19.92
CA PHE A 149 -27.55 25.15 19.02
C PHE A 149 -26.11 25.25 19.54
N ARG A 150 -25.76 26.36 20.19
CA ARG A 150 -24.44 26.55 20.82
C ARG A 150 -24.27 25.68 22.06
N GLN A 151 -25.28 25.60 22.91
CA GLN A 151 -25.25 24.84 24.16
C GLN A 151 -26.40 23.82 24.23
N PRO A 152 -26.24 22.64 23.62
CA PRO A 152 -27.27 21.60 23.59
C PRO A 152 -27.70 21.11 24.97
N THR A 153 -26.86 21.25 26.01
CA THR A 153 -27.19 20.81 27.36
C THR A 153 -28.38 21.57 27.97
N LEU A 154 -28.67 22.78 27.50
CA LEU A 154 -29.82 23.56 27.96
C LEU A 154 -31.15 22.89 27.62
N CYS A 155 -31.20 22.09 26.54
CA CYS A 155 -32.40 21.37 26.12
C CYS A 155 -32.87 20.30 27.13
N TYR A 156 -32.04 19.91 28.10
CA TYR A 156 -32.45 18.98 29.18
C TYR A 156 -33.25 19.67 30.30
N SER A 157 -33.27 21.01 30.36
CA SER A 157 -34.10 21.74 31.32
C SER A 157 -35.53 21.86 30.82
N LYS A 158 -36.52 21.60 31.70
CA LYS A 158 -37.95 21.65 31.35
C LYS A 158 -38.40 23.01 30.79
N VAL A 159 -37.87 24.12 31.33
CA VAL A 159 -38.24 25.48 30.92
C VAL A 159 -37.69 25.77 29.52
N HIS A 160 -36.39 25.53 29.34
CA HIS A 160 -35.72 25.73 28.06
C HIS A 160 -36.24 24.79 26.98
N TRP A 161 -36.60 23.55 27.31
CA TRP A 161 -37.21 22.62 26.36
C TRP A 161 -38.53 23.13 25.79
N ARG A 162 -39.42 23.65 26.66
CA ARG A 162 -40.71 24.22 26.22
C ARG A 162 -40.50 25.43 25.33
N GLN A 163 -39.58 26.31 25.71
CA GLN A 163 -39.22 27.49 24.92
C GLN A 163 -38.62 27.10 23.56
N PHE A 164 -37.65 26.19 23.54
CA PHE A 164 -37.05 25.65 22.33
C PHE A 164 -38.09 24.99 21.42
N SER A 165 -38.95 24.13 21.95
CA SER A 165 -39.98 23.43 21.17
C SER A 165 -40.98 24.41 20.54
N SER A 166 -41.40 25.43 21.29
CA SER A 166 -42.29 26.49 20.80
C SER A 166 -41.61 27.31 19.70
N TYR A 167 -40.40 27.82 19.94
CA TYR A 167 -39.69 28.66 18.98
C TYR A 167 -39.32 27.88 17.71
N SER A 168 -38.93 26.62 17.85
CA SER A 168 -38.63 25.74 16.71
C SER A 168 -39.87 25.48 15.86
N SER A 169 -41.02 25.22 16.50
CA SER A 169 -42.29 25.01 15.78
C SER A 169 -42.73 26.26 15.02
N ASP A 170 -42.57 27.45 15.61
CA ASP A 170 -42.86 28.72 14.94
C ASP A 170 -41.95 28.92 13.72
N VAL A 171 -40.63 28.74 13.86
CA VAL A 171 -39.67 28.91 12.77
C VAL A 171 -39.89 27.89 11.65
N LEU A 172 -40.10 26.62 11.99
CA LEU A 172 -40.37 25.58 10.99
C LEU A 172 -41.72 25.79 10.29
N SER A 173 -42.71 26.35 10.98
CA SER A 173 -43.98 26.75 10.37
C SER A 173 -43.77 27.86 9.33
N VAL A 174 -42.92 28.85 9.61
CA VAL A 174 -42.54 29.89 8.63
C VAL A 174 -41.81 29.30 7.43
N PHE A 175 -40.88 28.37 7.66
CA PHE A 175 -40.17 27.71 6.56
C PHE A 175 -41.11 26.84 5.71
N GLY A 176 -42.14 26.22 6.32
CA GLY A 176 -43.13 25.39 5.61
C GLY A 176 -44.18 26.22 4.86
N SER A 177 -44.52 27.41 5.36
CA SER A 177 -45.47 28.30 4.67
C SER A 177 -44.85 29.00 3.47
N PHE A 178 -43.54 29.25 3.51
CA PHE A 178 -42.82 29.84 2.38
C PHE A 178 -42.10 28.77 1.58
N LYS A 179 -42.61 28.43 0.40
CA LYS A 179 -41.90 27.56 -0.56
C LYS A 179 -40.93 28.39 -1.39
N LEU A 180 -39.70 27.92 -1.51
CA LEU A 180 -38.71 28.54 -2.39
C LEU A 180 -39.06 28.18 -3.84
N ASP A 181 -39.21 29.19 -4.70
CA ASP A 181 -39.30 28.97 -6.14
C ASP A 181 -37.93 28.68 -6.73
N ASP A 182 -37.84 27.57 -7.48
CA ASP A 182 -36.63 27.03 -8.14
C ASP A 182 -35.97 28.06 -9.08
N VAL A 183 -36.73 29.06 -9.53
CA VAL A 183 -36.37 29.99 -10.61
C VAL A 183 -35.36 31.07 -10.17
N LYS A 184 -35.27 31.41 -8.88
CA LYS A 184 -34.39 32.52 -8.42
C LYS A 184 -33.01 32.07 -7.93
N SER A 185 -32.85 30.81 -7.54
CA SER A 185 -31.53 30.27 -7.15
C SER A 185 -30.62 29.96 -8.35
N GLY A 186 -31.13 30.04 -9.59
CA GLY A 186 -30.36 29.78 -10.80
C GLY A 186 -29.45 30.94 -11.27
N HIS A 187 -29.60 32.17 -10.76
CA HIS A 187 -28.80 33.29 -11.27
C HIS A 187 -27.40 33.41 -10.62
N TRP A 188 -27.08 32.57 -9.63
CA TRP A 188 -25.69 32.36 -9.20
C TRP A 188 -25.05 31.14 -9.86
N ALA A 189 -25.69 30.55 -10.89
CA ALA A 189 -25.03 29.57 -11.75
C ALA A 189 -23.66 30.12 -12.13
N LEU A 190 -22.63 29.46 -11.62
CA LEU A 190 -21.25 29.66 -12.02
C LEU A 190 -21.23 29.72 -13.53
N ASN A 191 -20.95 30.91 -14.08
CA ASN A 191 -20.57 31.04 -15.47
C ASN A 191 -19.38 30.09 -15.68
N GLU A 192 -19.62 28.97 -16.35
CA GLU A 192 -18.58 27.99 -16.72
C GLU A 192 -17.49 28.65 -17.59
N ASP A 193 -17.80 29.81 -18.20
CA ASP A 193 -16.89 30.64 -18.98
C ASP A 193 -16.03 31.64 -18.15
N ALA A 194 -16.20 31.72 -16.82
CA ALA A 194 -15.40 32.60 -15.96
C ALA A 194 -14.07 31.98 -15.48
N SER A 195 -13.70 30.80 -15.97
CA SER A 195 -12.44 30.11 -15.60
C SER A 195 -11.17 30.76 -16.16
N LYS A 196 -11.27 31.94 -16.82
CA LYS A 196 -10.13 32.66 -17.42
C LYS A 196 -10.03 34.15 -17.07
N SER A 197 -10.79 34.66 -16.09
CA SER A 197 -10.58 36.00 -15.57
C SER A 197 -10.26 35.95 -14.08
N ASP A 198 -9.05 36.39 -13.75
CA ASP A 198 -8.57 36.60 -12.39
C ASP A 198 -9.62 37.26 -11.49
N THR A 199 -9.80 36.69 -10.30
CA THR A 199 -10.31 37.39 -9.10
C THR A 199 -11.76 37.90 -9.16
N SER A 200 -12.75 37.03 -9.42
CA SER A 200 -14.08 37.29 -8.83
C SER A 200 -13.99 37.00 -7.33
N ASN A 201 -13.71 38.02 -6.53
CA ASN A 201 -13.79 37.99 -5.07
C ASN A 201 -15.22 37.61 -4.65
N ALA A 202 -15.54 36.31 -4.63
CA ALA A 202 -16.69 35.82 -3.89
C ALA A 202 -16.40 36.11 -2.42
N VAL A 203 -17.00 37.18 -1.89
CA VAL A 203 -16.84 37.58 -0.49
C VAL A 203 -17.45 36.47 0.37
N TYR A 204 -16.60 35.67 1.01
CA TYR A 204 -17.03 34.56 1.85
C TYR A 204 -17.44 35.08 3.24
N PHE A 205 -18.71 34.86 3.61
CA PHE A 205 -19.21 35.21 4.93
C PHE A 205 -19.01 34.05 5.90
N ALA A 206 -18.04 34.20 6.81
CA ALA A 206 -17.71 33.14 7.77
C ALA A 206 -18.68 33.02 8.96
N LYS A 207 -19.53 34.03 9.20
CA LYS A 207 -20.52 34.08 10.29
C LYS A 207 -21.86 34.56 9.76
N TYR A 208 -22.91 34.23 10.50
CA TYR A 208 -24.26 34.72 10.25
C TYR A 208 -24.36 36.24 10.33
N LEU A 209 -25.18 36.83 9.44
CA LEU A 209 -25.45 38.25 9.41
C LEU A 209 -26.72 38.52 10.23
N THR A 210 -26.55 38.81 11.51
CA THR A 210 -27.65 38.94 12.49
C THR A 210 -28.46 40.22 12.38
N SER A 211 -28.53 40.86 11.21
CA SER A 211 -29.30 42.09 11.03
C SER A 211 -30.77 41.80 10.79
N GLN A 212 -31.65 42.54 11.48
CA GLN A 212 -33.10 42.37 11.35
C GLN A 212 -33.60 42.56 9.91
N LYS A 213 -33.04 43.54 9.19
CA LYS A 213 -33.44 43.85 7.80
C LYS A 213 -33.00 42.77 6.82
N LEU A 214 -31.93 42.04 7.13
CA LEU A 214 -31.39 41.00 6.24
C LEU A 214 -32.09 39.65 6.44
N LEU A 215 -32.73 39.40 7.58
CA LEU A 215 -33.35 38.11 7.86
C LEU A 215 -34.37 37.72 6.78
N GLU A 216 -35.11 38.68 6.22
CA GLU A 216 -36.03 38.41 5.11
C GLU A 216 -35.32 37.86 3.86
N LEU A 217 -34.21 38.49 3.48
CA LEU A 217 -33.38 38.05 2.36
C LEU A 217 -32.72 36.70 2.66
N GLU A 218 -32.22 36.50 3.88
CA GLU A 218 -31.63 35.23 4.33
C GLU A 218 -32.66 34.10 4.31
N LEU A 219 -33.92 34.36 4.71
CA LEU A 219 -35.00 33.37 4.64
C LEU A 219 -35.36 32.98 3.20
N SER A 220 -35.14 33.87 2.24
CA SER A 220 -35.30 33.57 0.81
C SER A 220 -34.12 32.79 0.22
N ASP A 221 -33.00 32.68 0.92
CA ASP A 221 -31.85 31.91 0.46
C ASP A 221 -31.99 30.42 0.83
N SER A 222 -31.87 29.58 -0.20
CA SER A 222 -31.82 28.12 -0.08
C SER A 222 -30.68 27.62 0.82
N ASN A 223 -29.50 28.22 0.75
CA ASN A 223 -28.33 27.78 1.53
C ASN A 223 -28.51 28.10 3.01
N PHE A 224 -29.01 29.30 3.33
CA PHE A 224 -29.33 29.67 4.70
C PHE A 224 -30.33 28.72 5.36
N ARG A 225 -31.40 28.35 4.64
CA ARG A 225 -32.35 27.33 5.14
C ARG A 225 -31.68 25.99 5.41
N ARG A 226 -30.82 25.53 4.50
CA ARG A 226 -30.04 24.30 4.69
C ARG A 226 -29.19 24.38 5.95
N TYR A 227 -28.51 25.51 6.20
CA TYR A 227 -27.69 25.66 7.41
C TYR A 227 -28.52 25.49 8.69
N VAL A 228 -29.68 26.14 8.76
CA VAL A 228 -30.57 26.06 9.94
C VAL A 228 -31.15 24.65 10.10
N LEU A 229 -31.67 24.06 9.03
CA LEU A 229 -32.25 22.71 9.05
C LEU A 229 -31.20 21.65 9.43
N VAL A 230 -29.97 21.77 8.94
CA VAL A 230 -28.86 20.88 9.31
C VAL A 230 -28.45 21.05 10.76
N GLN A 231 -28.44 22.29 11.30
CA GLN A 231 -28.20 22.52 12.73
C GLN A 231 -29.24 21.81 13.60
N PHE A 232 -30.52 21.82 13.20
CA PHE A 232 -31.54 21.03 13.88
C PHE A 232 -31.26 19.53 13.85
N LEU A 233 -30.87 18.98 12.70
CA LEU A 233 -30.57 17.55 12.57
C LEU A 233 -29.38 17.15 13.46
N ILE A 234 -28.30 17.94 13.46
CA ILE A 234 -27.12 17.70 14.30
C ILE A 234 -27.51 17.76 15.79
N LEU A 235 -28.28 18.77 16.20
CA LEU A 235 -28.77 18.89 17.57
C LEU A 235 -29.63 17.68 17.96
N PHE A 236 -30.56 17.27 17.11
CA PHE A 236 -31.44 16.14 17.38
C PHE A 236 -30.68 14.82 17.51
N GLN A 237 -29.67 14.59 16.67
CA GLN A 237 -28.79 13.44 16.79
C GLN A 237 -28.02 13.46 18.12
N TYR A 238 -27.45 14.60 18.51
CA TYR A 238 -26.75 14.74 19.79
C TYR A 238 -27.69 14.45 20.98
N LEU A 239 -28.92 14.98 20.95
CA LEU A 239 -29.85 14.82 22.06
C LEU A 239 -30.27 13.36 22.28
N GLN A 240 -30.41 12.59 21.19
CA GLN A 240 -30.74 11.15 21.21
C GLN A 240 -29.53 10.25 21.47
N SER A 241 -28.33 10.73 21.15
CA SER A 241 -27.10 9.95 21.29
C SER A 241 -26.67 9.78 22.75
N THR A 242 -26.13 8.60 23.04
CA THR A 242 -25.38 8.34 24.27
C THR A 242 -23.93 8.79 24.07
N VAL A 243 -23.40 9.56 25.02
CA VAL A 243 -22.03 10.07 24.99
C VAL A 243 -21.41 9.79 26.35
N ARG A 244 -20.21 9.20 26.38
CA ARG A 244 -19.54 8.71 27.59
C ARG A 244 -19.40 9.75 28.71
N PHE A 245 -19.25 11.03 28.36
CA PHE A 245 -19.06 12.12 29.32
C PHE A 245 -20.34 12.95 29.57
N LYS A 246 -21.49 12.47 29.07
CA LYS A 246 -22.80 13.07 29.33
C LYS A 246 -23.23 12.67 30.75
N GLN A 247 -23.86 13.59 31.49
CA GLN A 247 -24.41 13.29 32.81
C GLN A 247 -25.61 12.33 32.67
N ASP A 248 -25.77 11.40 33.62
CA ASP A 248 -26.89 10.43 33.63
C ASP A 248 -28.27 11.11 33.67
N ALA A 249 -28.33 12.37 34.14
CA ALA A 249 -29.54 13.19 34.17
C ALA A 249 -29.92 13.79 32.79
N HIS A 250 -29.04 13.75 31.80
CA HIS A 250 -29.27 14.32 30.47
C HIS A 250 -29.88 13.28 29.51
N VAL A 251 -31.07 12.79 29.87
CA VAL A 251 -31.87 11.86 29.07
C VAL A 251 -33.19 12.53 28.69
N LEU A 252 -33.66 12.28 27.47
CA LEU A 252 -34.96 12.77 27.01
C LEU A 252 -36.07 11.84 27.48
N ASN A 253 -37.24 12.41 27.81
CA ASN A 253 -38.45 11.63 28.04
C ASN A 253 -38.99 11.03 26.72
N ASP A 254 -39.86 10.02 26.82
CA ASP A 254 -40.47 9.37 25.65
C ASP A 254 -41.26 10.35 24.76
N GLU A 255 -42.01 11.28 25.37
CA GLU A 255 -42.74 12.34 24.65
C GLU A 255 -41.80 13.27 23.88
N GLN A 256 -40.68 13.65 24.50
CA GLN A 256 -39.67 14.51 23.89
C GLN A 256 -38.98 13.78 22.74
N SER A 257 -38.66 12.50 22.94
CA SER A 257 -38.05 11.64 21.91
C SER A 257 -38.97 11.46 20.70
N ALA A 258 -40.28 11.28 20.93
CA ALA A 258 -41.28 11.23 19.87
C ALA A 258 -41.39 12.57 19.12
N TRP A 259 -41.38 13.70 19.85
CA TRP A 259 -41.39 15.04 19.24
C TRP A 259 -40.15 15.26 18.35
N VAL A 260 -38.97 14.86 18.80
CA VAL A 260 -37.74 14.95 17.99
C VAL A 260 -37.83 14.10 16.73
N LYS A 261 -38.34 12.87 16.79
CA LYS A 261 -38.51 12.00 15.62
C LYS A 261 -39.50 12.57 14.60
N ASN A 262 -40.63 13.10 15.07
CA ASN A 262 -41.64 13.74 14.22
C ASN A 262 -41.07 14.99 13.54
N THR A 263 -40.38 15.84 14.32
CA THR A 263 -39.78 17.08 13.81
C THR A 263 -38.62 16.81 12.86
N SER A 264 -37.80 15.79 13.14
CA SER A 264 -36.74 15.33 12.23
C SER A 264 -37.31 14.87 10.88
N SER A 265 -38.41 14.11 10.90
CA SER A 265 -39.11 13.67 9.69
C SER A 265 -39.67 14.85 8.88
N LEU A 266 -40.18 15.88 9.57
CA LEU A 266 -40.61 17.14 8.93
C LEU A 266 -39.42 17.85 8.28
N ILE A 267 -38.29 17.99 8.98
CA ILE A 267 -37.08 18.64 8.47
C ILE A 267 -36.53 17.92 7.23
N TYR A 268 -36.53 16.58 7.20
CA TYR A 268 -36.10 15.85 6.01
C TYR A 268 -36.99 16.16 4.80
N LYS A 269 -38.32 16.21 4.97
CA LYS A 269 -39.23 16.62 3.90
C LYS A 269 -38.93 18.05 3.42
N MET A 270 -38.66 18.97 4.35
CA MET A 270 -38.34 20.35 4.00
C MET A 270 -36.99 20.48 3.28
N LEU A 271 -36.00 19.64 3.62
CA LEU A 271 -34.73 19.56 2.89
C LEU A 271 -34.91 18.99 1.48
N GLU A 272 -35.76 17.97 1.32
CA GLU A 272 -36.13 17.41 0.02
C GLU A 272 -36.83 18.46 -0.86
N GLU A 273 -37.67 19.32 -0.27
CA GLU A 273 -38.33 20.46 -0.92
C GLU A 273 -37.41 21.66 -1.19
N THR A 274 -36.17 21.70 -0.68
CA THR A 274 -35.26 22.85 -0.83
C THR A 274 -34.29 22.66 -2.02
N PRO A 275 -34.42 23.43 -3.12
CA PRO A 275 -33.48 23.39 -4.24
C PRO A 275 -32.08 23.92 -3.88
N PRO A 276 -31.00 23.62 -4.62
CA PRO A 276 -30.87 22.69 -5.76
C PRO A 276 -30.60 21.24 -5.33
N ASP A 277 -31.16 20.24 -6.03
CA ASP A 277 -30.97 18.80 -5.74
C ASP A 277 -31.33 18.39 -4.28
N GLY A 278 -32.51 18.81 -3.80
CA GLY A 278 -32.97 18.58 -2.42
C GLY A 278 -32.97 17.11 -1.98
N GLU A 279 -33.46 16.20 -2.82
CA GLU A 279 -33.49 14.76 -2.51
C GLU A 279 -32.10 14.15 -2.30
N LYS A 280 -31.15 14.48 -3.20
CA LYS A 280 -29.76 14.01 -3.07
C LYS A 280 -29.11 14.61 -1.82
N PHE A 281 -29.34 15.89 -1.55
CA PHE A 281 -28.83 16.56 -0.37
C PHE A 281 -29.34 15.88 0.92
N ALA A 282 -30.63 15.58 1.00
CA ALA A 282 -31.22 14.87 2.13
C ALA A 282 -30.66 13.46 2.30
N SER A 283 -30.44 12.73 1.21
CA SER A 283 -29.79 11.41 1.21
C SER A 283 -28.34 11.47 1.73
N HIS A 284 -27.55 12.42 1.23
CA HIS A 284 -26.19 12.66 1.72
C HIS A 284 -26.16 13.04 3.20
N MET A 285 -27.10 13.87 3.64
CA MET A 285 -27.20 14.27 5.04
C MET A 285 -27.50 13.06 5.95
N LYS A 286 -28.43 12.18 5.55
CA LYS A 286 -28.69 10.91 6.26
C LYS A 286 -27.43 10.05 6.37
N HIS A 287 -26.68 9.91 5.28
CA HIS A 287 -25.43 9.15 5.28
C HIS A 287 -24.34 9.79 6.17
N ILE A 288 -24.22 11.12 6.17
CA ILE A 288 -23.26 11.84 7.05
C ILE A 288 -23.59 11.62 8.52
N LEU A 289 -24.87 11.69 8.88
CA LEU A 289 -25.36 11.46 10.25
C LEU A 289 -25.18 10.01 10.71
N GLN A 290 -25.38 9.03 9.82
CA GLN A 290 -25.04 7.62 10.09
C GLN A 290 -23.52 7.42 10.33
N ARG A 291 -22.68 8.10 9.54
CA ARG A 291 -21.23 8.08 9.76
C ARG A 291 -20.85 8.74 11.09
N GLU A 292 -21.55 9.80 11.50
CA GLU A 292 -21.35 10.44 12.81
C GLU A 292 -21.68 9.50 13.96
N GLU A 293 -22.72 8.66 13.84
CA GLU A 293 -23.04 7.64 14.84
C GLU A 293 -21.88 6.66 15.06
N SER A 294 -21.25 6.23 13.96
CA SER A 294 -20.03 5.39 13.98
C SER A 294 -18.86 6.11 14.66
N TRP A 295 -18.70 7.41 14.40
CA TRP A 295 -17.66 8.22 15.03
C TRP A 295 -17.91 8.39 16.54
N ASN A 296 -19.17 8.57 16.94
CA ASN A 296 -19.56 8.68 18.34
C ASN A 296 -19.30 7.36 19.09
N THR A 297 -19.60 6.21 18.49
CA THR A 297 -19.27 4.89 19.06
C THR A 297 -17.76 4.71 19.24
N TRP A 298 -16.97 4.99 18.20
CA TRP A 298 -15.50 4.95 18.29
C TRP A 298 -14.95 5.86 19.40
N LYS A 299 -15.52 7.05 19.56
CA LYS A 299 -15.15 7.98 20.63
C LYS A 299 -15.51 7.45 22.01
N ASN A 300 -16.71 6.88 22.17
CA ASN A 300 -17.17 6.27 23.42
C ASN A 300 -16.28 5.09 23.87
N GLU A 301 -15.76 4.32 22.91
CA GLU A 301 -14.78 3.25 23.14
C GLU A 301 -13.39 3.74 23.60
N GLY A 302 -13.17 5.06 23.62
CA GLY A 302 -11.90 5.65 24.03
C GLY A 302 -10.93 5.89 22.87
N CYS A 303 -11.45 6.00 21.64
CA CYS A 303 -10.69 6.36 20.44
C CYS A 303 -9.54 5.36 20.14
N PRO A 304 -9.83 4.07 19.92
CA PRO A 304 -8.80 3.09 19.59
C PRO A 304 -8.03 3.49 18.32
N ASN A 305 -6.74 3.18 18.29
CA ASN A 305 -5.91 3.42 17.10
C ASN A 305 -6.52 2.69 15.89
N PHE A 306 -6.82 3.40 14.81
CA PHE A 306 -7.28 2.79 13.54
C PHE A 306 -6.26 1.83 12.92
N ARG A 307 -4.99 1.91 13.35
CA ARG A 307 -3.98 0.92 13.03
C ARG A 307 -4.00 -0.14 14.13
N GLU A 308 -4.49 -1.34 13.82
CA GLU A 308 -3.72 -2.51 14.21
C GLU A 308 -2.30 -2.22 13.72
N ALA A 309 -1.37 -2.03 14.65
CA ALA A 309 0.02 -2.13 14.29
C ALA A 309 0.15 -3.50 13.64
N ARG A 310 0.20 -3.56 12.29
CA ARG A 310 0.83 -4.70 11.64
C ARG A 310 2.10 -4.88 12.44
N PRO A 311 2.34 -6.03 13.08
CA PRO A 311 3.61 -6.26 13.71
C PRO A 311 4.60 -6.02 12.58
N MET A 312 5.31 -4.89 12.64
CA MET A 312 6.50 -4.73 11.83
C MET A 312 7.31 -5.91 12.32
N GLU A 313 7.45 -6.96 11.50
CA GLU A 313 8.35 -8.05 11.83
C GLU A 313 9.61 -7.37 12.33
N PRO A 314 10.07 -7.66 13.56
CA PRO A 314 11.17 -6.93 14.14
C PRO A 314 12.27 -6.98 13.09
N ILE A 315 12.62 -5.83 12.54
CA ILE A 315 13.78 -5.71 11.66
C ILE A 315 14.88 -6.30 12.52
N LYS A 316 15.31 -7.53 12.20
CA LYS A 316 16.41 -8.18 12.91
C LYS A 316 17.52 -7.16 12.81
N GLU A 317 17.85 -6.49 13.90
CA GLU A 317 18.99 -5.61 13.96
C GLU A 317 20.17 -6.45 13.50
N GLY A 318 20.57 -6.26 12.25
CA GLY A 318 21.74 -6.91 11.72
C GLY A 318 22.86 -6.52 12.65
N ARG A 319 23.52 -7.52 13.27
CA ARG A 319 24.67 -7.31 14.13
C ARG A 319 25.52 -6.20 13.52
N PRO A 320 25.95 -5.18 14.30
CA PRO A 320 26.64 -4.03 13.74
C PRO A 320 27.77 -4.52 12.85
N LYS A 321 27.69 -4.21 11.54
CA LYS A 321 28.71 -4.61 10.57
C LYS A 321 30.05 -4.13 11.13
N ARG A 322 30.97 -5.06 11.38
CA ARG A 322 32.31 -4.73 11.86
C ARG A 322 32.94 -3.79 10.84
N ARG A 323 33.68 -2.79 11.30
CA ARG A 323 34.33 -1.85 10.37
C ARG A 323 35.30 -2.66 9.51
N LEU A 324 35.30 -2.42 8.20
CA LEU A 324 36.14 -3.15 7.24
C LEU A 324 37.63 -3.19 7.67
N GLY A 325 38.11 -2.13 8.33
CA GLY A 325 39.47 -2.08 8.88
C GLY A 325 39.76 -3.11 9.98
N ASP A 326 38.78 -3.48 10.80
CA ASP A 326 38.94 -4.51 11.84
C ASP A 326 38.91 -5.92 11.25
N GLU A 327 38.12 -6.12 10.18
CA GLU A 327 38.08 -7.38 9.42
C GLU A 327 39.40 -7.64 8.69
N ILE A 328 39.99 -6.61 8.08
CA ILE A 328 41.31 -6.70 7.41
C ILE A 328 42.41 -6.99 8.44
N LYS A 329 42.42 -6.33 9.60
CA LYS A 329 43.40 -6.61 10.67
C LYS A 329 43.30 -8.04 11.17
N ALA A 330 42.09 -8.55 11.38
CA ALA A 330 41.87 -9.94 11.78
C ALA A 330 42.29 -10.94 10.70
N ALA A 331 42.05 -10.62 9.42
CA ALA A 331 42.47 -11.45 8.29
C ALA A 331 44.01 -11.54 8.20
N ILE A 332 44.72 -10.41 8.31
CA ILE A 332 46.18 -10.36 8.30
C ILE A 332 46.76 -11.13 9.50
N SER A 333 46.19 -10.97 10.69
CA SER A 333 46.62 -11.71 11.89
C SER A 333 46.50 -13.23 11.71
N ASN A 334 45.52 -13.68 10.93
CA ASN A 334 45.28 -15.10 10.67
C ASN A 334 45.96 -15.60 9.38
N LYS A 335 46.83 -14.79 8.75
CA LYS A 335 47.46 -15.06 7.44
C LYS A 335 46.44 -15.38 6.33
N LYS A 336 45.22 -14.83 6.45
CA LYS A 336 44.15 -14.99 5.46
C LYS A 336 44.10 -13.78 4.54
N ILE A 337 43.87 -14.04 3.25
CA ILE A 337 43.72 -13.00 2.25
C ILE A 337 42.23 -12.68 2.08
N LEU A 338 41.88 -11.39 2.16
CA LEU A 338 40.53 -10.86 2.00
C LEU A 338 40.46 -10.01 0.72
N LEU A 339 39.86 -10.54 -0.35
CA LEU A 339 39.66 -9.93 -1.67
C LEU A 339 38.22 -9.40 -1.87
N GLY A 340 37.49 -9.14 -0.77
CA GLY A 340 36.18 -8.48 -0.77
C GLY A 340 34.99 -9.39 -1.10
N ASN A 341 35.14 -10.37 -2.01
CA ASN A 341 34.13 -11.38 -2.29
C ASN A 341 34.39 -12.67 -1.49
N ALA A 342 33.34 -13.28 -0.94
CA ALA A 342 33.41 -14.50 -0.14
C ALA A 342 34.05 -15.68 -0.89
N GLU A 343 33.69 -15.90 -2.15
CA GLU A 343 34.27 -16.98 -2.97
C GLU A 343 35.74 -16.73 -3.30
N MET A 344 36.11 -15.46 -3.51
CA MET A 344 37.50 -15.11 -3.76
C MET A 344 38.35 -15.28 -2.50
N ASN A 345 37.80 -14.92 -1.33
CA ASN A 345 38.43 -15.20 -0.04
C ASN A 345 38.59 -16.71 0.19
N ARG A 346 37.60 -17.53 -0.19
CA ARG A 346 37.71 -18.98 -0.08
C ARG A 346 38.83 -19.50 -0.97
N LEU A 347 38.80 -19.15 -2.26
CA LEU A 347 39.75 -19.66 -3.26
C LEU A 347 41.20 -19.34 -2.88
N TRP A 348 41.47 -18.11 -2.47
CA TRP A 348 42.82 -17.66 -2.12
C TRP A 348 43.34 -18.18 -0.77
N ASN A 349 42.46 -18.78 0.04
CA ASN A 349 42.83 -19.37 1.32
C ASN A 349 42.80 -20.91 1.30
N LEU A 350 42.50 -21.56 0.15
CA LEU A 350 42.51 -23.03 0.01
C LEU A 350 43.91 -23.62 0.15
N CYS A 351 44.91 -23.00 -0.47
CA CYS A 351 46.32 -23.35 -0.34
C CYS A 351 47.13 -22.05 -0.40
N PRO A 352 47.82 -21.65 0.69
CA PRO A 352 48.62 -20.43 0.69
C PRO A 352 49.82 -20.52 -0.28
N ASP A 353 50.33 -21.73 -0.53
CA ASP A 353 51.41 -22.00 -1.49
C ASP A 353 50.93 -22.83 -2.68
N ASN A 354 50.78 -22.17 -3.83
CA ASN A 354 50.37 -22.81 -5.08
C ASN A 354 51.34 -23.91 -5.57
N TRP A 355 52.61 -23.85 -5.16
CA TRP A 355 53.63 -24.83 -5.56
C TRP A 355 53.42 -26.18 -4.88
N GLU A 356 53.05 -26.17 -3.59
CA GLU A 356 52.71 -27.40 -2.86
C GLU A 356 51.40 -28.00 -3.38
N ALA A 357 50.43 -27.16 -3.74
CA ALA A 357 49.20 -27.63 -4.39
C ALA A 357 49.46 -28.31 -5.74
N CYS A 358 50.47 -27.85 -6.51
CA CYS A 358 50.89 -28.47 -7.77
C CYS A 358 51.71 -29.76 -7.59
N ALA A 359 52.43 -29.91 -6.48
CA ALA A 359 53.24 -31.09 -6.16
C ALA A 359 52.43 -32.22 -5.47
N SER A 360 51.14 -32.00 -5.23
CA SER A 360 50.26 -32.96 -4.55
C SER A 360 50.14 -34.30 -5.31
N PRO A 361 50.30 -35.45 -4.63
CA PRO A 361 50.10 -36.76 -5.25
C PRO A 361 48.64 -37.01 -5.66
N LYS A 362 47.68 -36.22 -5.13
CA LYS A 362 46.27 -36.27 -5.57
C LYS A 362 46.06 -35.72 -6.99
N ARG A 363 47.05 -35.02 -7.55
CA ARG A 363 47.07 -34.53 -8.94
C ARG A 363 47.74 -35.50 -9.92
N ASP A 364 48.21 -36.66 -9.48
CA ASP A 364 48.62 -37.72 -10.39
C ASP A 364 47.38 -38.47 -10.89
N PHE A 365 46.87 -38.05 -12.05
CA PHE A 365 45.67 -38.61 -12.66
C PHE A 365 45.94 -39.84 -13.54
N VAL A 366 47.19 -40.32 -13.63
CA VAL A 366 47.56 -41.43 -14.51
C VAL A 366 47.26 -42.77 -13.80
N PRO A 367 46.29 -43.57 -14.27
CA PRO A 367 45.99 -44.86 -13.65
C PRO A 367 47.11 -45.88 -13.88
N SER A 368 47.20 -46.89 -13.01
CA SER A 368 48.10 -48.03 -13.24
C SER A 368 47.62 -48.90 -14.40
N LEU A 369 48.54 -49.61 -15.06
CA LEU A 369 48.22 -50.51 -16.17
C LEU A 369 47.21 -51.59 -15.77
N GLU A 370 47.39 -52.18 -14.58
CA GLU A 370 46.53 -53.23 -14.04
C GLU A 370 45.09 -52.74 -13.86
N LYS A 371 44.91 -51.61 -13.16
CA LYS A 371 43.59 -51.03 -12.89
C LYS A 371 42.87 -50.56 -14.15
N PHE A 372 43.59 -50.10 -15.17
CA PHE A 372 42.98 -49.62 -16.41
C PHE A 372 42.57 -50.74 -17.38
N PHE A 373 43.31 -51.85 -17.40
CA PHE A 373 43.05 -52.98 -18.31
C PHE A 373 42.26 -54.12 -17.68
N GLU A 374 41.98 -54.12 -16.37
CA GLU A 374 41.18 -55.13 -15.66
C GLU A 374 39.89 -55.50 -16.40
N SER A 375 39.03 -54.52 -16.69
CA SER A 375 37.78 -54.76 -17.42
C SER A 375 37.98 -55.23 -18.87
N ALA A 376 39.10 -54.89 -19.50
CA ALA A 376 39.43 -55.37 -20.85
C ALA A 376 40.00 -56.80 -20.84
N VAL A 377 40.68 -57.19 -19.77
CA VAL A 377 41.16 -58.57 -19.53
C VAL A 377 39.97 -59.49 -19.28
N GLU A 378 39.02 -59.09 -18.42
CA GLU A 378 37.78 -59.85 -18.15
C GLU A 378 36.93 -60.06 -19.42
N GLN A 379 36.91 -59.08 -20.33
CA GLN A 379 36.20 -59.19 -21.60
C GLN A 379 36.94 -60.01 -22.67
N ALA A 380 38.23 -60.29 -22.48
CA ALA A 380 39.03 -61.11 -23.37
C ALA A 380 38.90 -62.62 -23.09
N ASP A 381 38.34 -63.01 -21.92
CA ASP A 381 38.16 -64.41 -21.55
C ASP A 381 37.10 -65.13 -22.41
N PRO A 382 37.45 -66.26 -23.06
CA PRO A 382 36.54 -66.99 -23.95
C PRO A 382 35.23 -67.49 -23.30
N ASN A 383 35.20 -67.60 -21.97
CA ASN A 383 34.03 -68.07 -21.22
C ASN A 383 32.91 -67.02 -21.11
N ASN A 384 33.23 -65.72 -21.26
CA ASN A 384 32.25 -64.64 -21.10
C ASN A 384 31.40 -64.38 -22.35
N GLY A 385 31.74 -64.98 -23.51
CA GLY A 385 30.86 -65.00 -24.69
C GLY A 385 30.46 -63.63 -25.25
N ILE A 386 31.26 -62.58 -25.05
CA ILE A 386 30.93 -61.20 -25.43
C ILE A 386 31.24 -60.97 -26.92
N GLU A 387 30.25 -60.46 -27.66
CA GLU A 387 30.42 -60.07 -29.07
C GLU A 387 31.47 -58.95 -29.24
N ASN A 388 32.30 -59.06 -30.28
CA ASN A 388 33.43 -58.16 -30.52
C ASN A 388 33.06 -56.66 -30.56
N ARG A 389 31.82 -56.31 -30.92
CA ARG A 389 31.36 -54.92 -31.00
C ARG A 389 31.24 -54.23 -29.63
N TYR A 390 31.06 -55.01 -28.56
CA TYR A 390 30.87 -54.49 -27.20
C TYR A 390 32.14 -54.51 -26.34
N LYS A 391 33.24 -55.07 -26.86
CA LYS A 391 34.53 -55.05 -26.17
C LYS A 391 35.10 -53.64 -26.13
N HIS A 392 35.62 -53.21 -24.99
CA HIS A 392 36.25 -51.88 -24.82
C HIS A 392 37.36 -51.61 -25.84
N VAL A 393 38.05 -52.67 -26.26
CA VAL A 393 39.14 -52.61 -27.24
C VAL A 393 38.70 -52.09 -28.63
N TYR A 394 37.42 -52.21 -28.98
CA TYR A 394 36.86 -51.67 -30.22
C TYR A 394 36.31 -50.25 -30.08
N GLN A 395 36.25 -49.70 -28.86
CA GLN A 395 35.91 -48.30 -28.63
C GLN A 395 37.12 -47.42 -28.94
N SER A 396 36.96 -46.45 -29.84
CA SER A 396 38.05 -45.57 -30.29
C SER A 396 38.71 -44.81 -29.14
N ASN A 397 37.92 -44.24 -28.21
CA ASN A 397 38.42 -43.46 -27.07
C ASN A 397 39.22 -44.31 -26.10
N TYR A 398 38.74 -45.53 -25.81
CA TYR A 398 39.46 -46.48 -24.97
C TYR A 398 40.77 -46.88 -25.65
N GLY A 399 40.74 -47.23 -26.94
CA GLY A 399 41.94 -47.63 -27.68
C GLY A 399 43.04 -46.57 -27.70
N TRP A 400 42.71 -45.29 -27.87
CA TRP A 400 43.69 -44.20 -27.81
C TRP A 400 44.20 -43.91 -26.39
N ARG A 401 43.38 -44.11 -25.35
CA ARG A 401 43.82 -44.01 -23.94
C ARG A 401 44.73 -45.18 -23.57
N SER A 402 44.36 -46.40 -23.96
CA SER A 402 45.16 -47.62 -23.84
C SER A 402 46.53 -47.45 -24.49
N LEU A 403 46.59 -46.96 -25.73
CA LEU A 403 47.85 -46.79 -26.45
C LEU A 403 48.78 -45.76 -25.79
N ARG A 404 48.23 -44.64 -25.31
CA ARG A 404 48.99 -43.64 -24.53
C ARG A 404 49.54 -44.24 -23.24
N LEU A 405 48.72 -44.97 -22.50
CA LEU A 405 49.14 -45.59 -21.24
C LEU A 405 50.20 -46.68 -21.46
N LEU A 406 50.01 -47.53 -22.47
CA LEU A 406 50.97 -48.57 -22.87
C LEU A 406 52.30 -47.97 -23.30
N SER A 407 52.31 -46.86 -24.03
CA SER A 407 53.55 -46.20 -24.46
C SER A 407 54.39 -45.66 -23.31
N GLN A 408 53.76 -45.27 -22.20
CA GLN A 408 54.44 -44.66 -21.05
C GLN A 408 54.85 -45.69 -19.99
N LYS A 409 54.03 -46.73 -19.77
CA LYS A 409 54.19 -47.64 -18.64
C LYS A 409 54.55 -49.07 -19.05
N SER A 410 54.30 -49.48 -20.30
CA SER A 410 54.56 -50.86 -20.72
C SER A 410 55.92 -50.97 -21.44
N PRO A 411 56.81 -51.89 -21.00
CA PRO A 411 58.11 -52.08 -21.64
C PRO A 411 58.01 -52.76 -23.01
N HIS A 412 56.88 -53.41 -23.31
CA HIS A 412 56.68 -54.21 -24.53
C HIS A 412 56.05 -53.43 -25.69
N PHE A 413 55.70 -52.16 -25.49
CA PHE A 413 55.12 -51.31 -26.53
C PHE A 413 56.08 -51.08 -27.69
N PHE A 414 57.36 -50.79 -27.40
CA PHE A 414 58.40 -50.52 -28.39
C PHE A 414 59.26 -51.75 -28.68
N THR A 415 58.63 -52.86 -29.10
CA THR A 415 59.35 -54.06 -29.55
C THR A 415 59.50 -54.05 -31.08
N SER A 416 60.73 -54.22 -31.58
CA SER A 416 61.02 -54.24 -33.02
C SER A 416 60.45 -55.50 -33.68
N SER A 417 59.21 -55.42 -34.17
CA SER A 417 58.57 -56.51 -34.93
C SER A 417 58.54 -56.15 -36.42
N ASN A 418 59.06 -57.04 -37.28
CA ASN A 418 59.00 -56.93 -38.75
C ASN A 418 57.61 -57.27 -39.33
N GLN A 419 56.55 -57.30 -38.53
CA GLN A 419 55.18 -57.53 -38.98
C GLN A 419 54.45 -56.20 -39.23
N PRO A 420 53.61 -56.10 -40.30
CA PRO A 420 52.80 -54.92 -40.51
C PRO A 420 51.86 -54.67 -39.32
N ILE A 421 51.71 -53.41 -38.93
CA ILE A 421 50.90 -53.00 -37.78
C ILE A 421 49.45 -53.45 -38.02
N LYS A 422 48.93 -54.31 -37.13
CA LYS A 422 47.53 -54.73 -37.14
C LYS A 422 46.62 -53.55 -36.77
N SER A 423 45.35 -53.60 -37.17
CA SER A 423 44.35 -52.61 -36.74
C SER A 423 44.33 -52.49 -35.22
N LEU A 424 44.19 -51.25 -34.70
CA LEU A 424 44.29 -50.91 -33.28
C LEU A 424 43.57 -51.91 -32.33
N PRO A 425 42.32 -52.35 -32.60
CA PRO A 425 41.65 -53.31 -31.72
C PRO A 425 42.36 -54.67 -31.63
N LEU A 426 42.84 -55.20 -32.76
CA LEU A 426 43.55 -56.49 -32.81
C LEU A 426 44.93 -56.41 -32.15
N TYR A 427 45.59 -55.25 -32.21
CA TYR A 427 46.84 -55.01 -31.48
C TYR A 427 46.57 -54.99 -29.97
N LEU A 428 45.57 -54.24 -29.53
CA LEU A 428 45.19 -54.13 -28.13
C LEU A 428 44.70 -55.47 -27.55
N GLU A 429 43.92 -56.28 -28.27
CA GLU A 429 43.55 -57.63 -27.82
C GLU A 429 44.79 -58.51 -27.58
N SER A 430 45.79 -58.45 -28.49
CA SER A 430 47.03 -59.20 -28.34
C SER A 430 47.88 -58.73 -27.16
N MET A 431 47.83 -57.44 -26.84
CA MET A 431 48.57 -56.82 -25.75
C MET A 431 47.87 -57.06 -24.41
N VAL A 432 46.53 -56.97 -24.36
CA VAL A 432 45.70 -57.30 -23.19
C VAL A 432 45.87 -58.78 -22.83
N LEU A 433 45.87 -59.70 -23.79
CA LEU A 433 46.16 -61.11 -23.54
C LEU A 433 47.59 -61.38 -23.04
N ARG A 434 48.56 -60.53 -23.42
CA ARG A 434 49.94 -60.62 -22.94
C ARG A 434 50.05 -60.09 -21.50
N LEU A 435 49.42 -58.95 -21.23
CA LEU A 435 49.30 -58.38 -19.89
C LEU A 435 48.55 -59.32 -18.94
N ALA A 436 47.50 -59.99 -19.41
CA ALA A 436 46.77 -61.00 -18.64
C ALA A 436 47.62 -62.23 -18.28
N LYS A 437 48.61 -62.59 -19.12
CA LYS A 437 49.57 -63.67 -18.82
C LYS A 437 50.69 -63.24 -17.88
N GLU A 438 51.00 -61.96 -17.85
CA GLU A 438 51.98 -61.36 -16.94
C GLU A 438 51.36 -60.97 -15.59
N MET A 439 50.03 -60.94 -15.48
CA MET A 439 49.33 -60.80 -14.20
C MET A 439 49.53 -62.07 -13.36
N PRO A 440 50.11 -61.99 -12.16
CA PRO A 440 50.19 -63.13 -11.27
C PRO A 440 48.79 -63.55 -10.82
N LEU A 441 48.46 -64.84 -11.00
CA LEU A 441 47.34 -65.53 -10.33
C LEU A 441 47.46 -65.34 -8.81
N SER A 442 46.78 -64.33 -8.23
CA SER A 442 46.72 -64.18 -6.77
C SER A 442 45.59 -63.26 -6.30
N THR A 443 44.33 -63.67 -6.50
CA THR A 443 43.17 -63.08 -5.78
C THR A 443 41.96 -64.05 -5.66
N GLN A 444 42.20 -65.37 -5.59
CA GLN A 444 41.14 -66.34 -5.22
C GLN A 444 41.27 -66.94 -3.80
N HIS A 445 42.20 -66.45 -2.98
CA HIS A 445 42.32 -66.85 -1.57
C HIS A 445 42.47 -65.63 -0.64
N ALA A 446 41.42 -64.83 -0.51
CA ALA A 446 41.28 -63.87 0.59
C ALA A 446 39.82 -63.68 1.06
N MET A 447 38.92 -64.60 0.71
CA MET A 447 37.63 -64.77 1.39
C MET A 447 37.76 -65.90 2.42
N ASN A 448 38.39 -65.62 3.55
CA ASN A 448 38.18 -66.27 4.85
C ASN A 448 39.25 -65.79 5.82
N ASN A 449 38.94 -64.72 6.56
CA ASN A 449 39.24 -64.54 7.97
C ASN A 449 39.12 -63.06 8.35
N ASN A 450 37.97 -62.69 8.89
CA ASN A 450 37.83 -62.14 10.26
C ASN A 450 36.57 -61.27 10.37
N ASN A 451 35.52 -61.89 10.92
CA ASN A 451 34.54 -61.18 11.74
C ASN A 451 35.12 -61.02 13.15
N ALA A 452 35.08 -59.79 13.68
CA ALA A 452 34.59 -59.42 15.03
C ALA A 452 35.25 -58.12 15.53
N ASP A 453 34.40 -57.10 15.73
CA ASP A 453 34.37 -56.03 16.75
C ASP A 453 35.67 -55.23 17.05
N ASP A 454 35.69 -53.90 17.17
CA ASP A 454 34.71 -52.96 17.72
C ASP A 454 35.01 -51.50 17.25
N LYS A 455 34.02 -50.64 17.49
CA LYS A 455 33.83 -49.18 17.27
C LYS A 455 35.06 -48.30 17.59
N THR A 456 35.23 -47.06 17.09
CA THR A 456 34.32 -45.89 17.18
C THR A 456 34.90 -44.69 16.40
N GLU A 457 34.02 -43.76 16.01
CA GLU A 457 34.24 -42.30 15.72
C GLU A 457 34.68 -41.83 14.32
N VAL A 458 33.66 -41.78 13.45
CA VAL A 458 33.22 -40.68 12.57
C VAL A 458 33.98 -39.34 12.66
N ALA A 459 34.57 -38.91 11.54
CA ALA A 459 34.71 -37.51 11.17
C ALA A 459 34.46 -37.36 9.66
N ASP A 460 33.40 -36.65 9.34
CA ASP A 460 32.77 -36.51 8.03
C ASP A 460 33.28 -35.25 7.33
N TYR A 461 33.76 -35.39 6.09
CA TYR A 461 33.87 -34.33 5.08
C TYR A 461 33.81 -34.98 3.68
N ALA A 462 32.60 -35.07 3.11
CA ALA A 462 32.36 -34.97 1.66
C ALA A 462 32.69 -33.53 1.20
N ALA A 463 32.94 -33.15 -0.06
CA ALA A 463 32.79 -33.70 -1.41
C ALA A 463 33.93 -33.08 -2.27
N ASP A 464 34.18 -33.34 -3.56
CA ASP A 464 33.26 -33.20 -4.70
C ASP A 464 34.00 -33.50 -6.03
N ASP A 465 33.19 -33.57 -7.08
CA ASP A 465 33.39 -33.53 -8.54
C ASP A 465 33.63 -34.83 -9.31
N SER A 466 33.01 -35.05 -10.47
CA SER A 466 31.76 -34.64 -11.17
C SER A 466 31.93 -35.16 -12.60
N GLU A 467 30.82 -35.25 -13.33
CA GLU A 467 30.68 -35.58 -14.76
C GLU A 467 30.77 -37.10 -15.09
N ASP A 468 29.84 -37.73 -15.80
CA ASP A 468 28.82 -37.22 -16.72
C ASP A 468 27.86 -38.40 -17.02
N GLU A 469 26.56 -38.27 -16.76
CA GLU A 469 25.56 -39.17 -17.34
C GLU A 469 24.22 -38.44 -17.52
N LEU A 470 23.95 -38.10 -18.78
CA LEU A 470 22.71 -37.50 -19.24
C LEU A 470 22.21 -38.40 -20.37
N LEU A 471 21.08 -39.08 -20.15
CA LEU A 471 19.98 -39.32 -21.11
C LEU A 471 19.04 -40.45 -20.60
N LYS A 472 17.95 -40.10 -19.90
CA LYS A 472 16.58 -40.05 -20.46
C LYS A 472 15.45 -40.22 -19.42
N SER A 473 14.51 -39.27 -19.55
CA SER A 473 13.05 -39.37 -19.39
C SER A 473 12.41 -39.66 -18.02
N ASN A 474 11.84 -38.57 -17.52
CA ASN A 474 10.44 -38.36 -17.10
C ASN A 474 10.01 -38.58 -15.64
N GLU A 475 9.31 -37.52 -15.21
CA GLU A 475 8.28 -37.40 -14.18
C GLU A 475 8.69 -37.03 -12.74
N ASP A 476 8.03 -35.94 -12.32
CA ASP A 476 7.75 -35.45 -10.98
C ASP A 476 8.88 -34.90 -10.09
N SER A 477 8.91 -33.57 -9.98
CA SER A 477 9.25 -32.77 -8.77
C SER A 477 8.98 -31.29 -9.13
N ASN A 478 7.96 -30.64 -8.59
CA ASN A 478 7.82 -30.13 -7.22
C ASN A 478 9.02 -29.29 -6.74
N SER A 479 8.67 -28.08 -6.28
CA SER A 479 9.43 -27.15 -5.42
C SER A 479 10.69 -26.45 -5.95
N GLN A 480 10.49 -25.14 -6.14
CA GLN A 480 11.42 -24.00 -6.13
C GLN A 480 12.71 -24.13 -5.29
N PRO A 481 13.78 -23.43 -5.70
CA PRO A 481 14.69 -22.76 -4.79
C PRO A 481 14.27 -21.29 -4.59
N LYS A 482 14.42 -20.81 -3.35
CA LYS A 482 14.43 -19.39 -3.01
C LYS A 482 15.83 -18.84 -3.27
N ASP A 483 15.91 -17.69 -3.94
CA ASP A 483 16.82 -16.66 -3.47
C ASP A 483 16.15 -15.29 -3.48
N THR A 484 16.53 -14.53 -2.48
CA THR A 484 15.92 -13.30 -1.99
C THR A 484 16.15 -12.10 -2.91
N THR A 485 15.07 -11.51 -3.37
CA THR A 485 14.94 -10.07 -3.65
C THR A 485 13.51 -9.64 -3.34
N THR A 486 13.41 -8.56 -2.57
CA THR A 486 12.19 -7.82 -2.23
C THR A 486 11.30 -7.58 -3.44
N GLU A 487 10.04 -8.02 -3.36
CA GLU A 487 8.90 -7.36 -4.02
C GLU A 487 7.59 -7.91 -3.44
N SER A 488 6.58 -7.04 -3.45
CA SER A 488 5.15 -7.28 -3.25
C SER A 488 4.68 -8.71 -3.53
N LYS A 489 3.67 -9.19 -2.78
CA LYS A 489 2.80 -10.30 -3.21
C LYS A 489 2.24 -9.95 -4.61
N LYS A 490 2.92 -10.36 -5.67
CA LYS A 490 2.41 -10.43 -7.04
C LYS A 490 1.70 -11.77 -7.16
N GLU A 491 0.41 -11.72 -7.47
CA GLU A 491 -0.34 -12.90 -7.89
C GLU A 491 0.34 -13.51 -9.12
N ALA A 492 0.46 -14.83 -9.17
CA ALA A 492 1.19 -15.51 -10.24
C ALA A 492 0.51 -15.28 -11.60
N THR A 493 1.27 -14.74 -12.55
CA THR A 493 0.90 -14.63 -13.97
C THR A 493 0.62 -16.01 -14.57
N LEU A 494 -0.42 -16.10 -15.40
CA LEU A 494 -0.85 -17.34 -16.07
C LEU A 494 0.30 -18.02 -16.84
N SER A 495 0.53 -19.32 -16.60
CA SER A 495 1.56 -20.07 -17.33
C SER A 495 1.11 -20.39 -18.76
N THR A 496 2.06 -20.58 -19.68
CA THR A 496 1.78 -20.93 -21.09
C THR A 496 0.94 -22.21 -21.24
N ALA A 497 1.08 -23.15 -20.30
CA ALA A 497 0.25 -24.36 -20.23
C ALA A 497 -1.20 -24.05 -19.81
N GLN A 498 -1.41 -23.09 -18.90
CA GLN A 498 -2.74 -22.64 -18.46
C GLN A 498 -3.45 -21.81 -19.54
N LEU A 499 -2.72 -21.01 -20.32
CA LEU A 499 -3.29 -20.26 -21.44
C LEU A 499 -3.86 -21.19 -22.53
N ASN A 500 -3.21 -22.34 -22.76
CA ASN A 500 -3.70 -23.34 -23.72
C ASN A 500 -4.98 -24.05 -23.25
N THR A 501 -5.08 -24.39 -21.96
CA THR A 501 -6.29 -25.02 -21.40
C THR A 501 -7.46 -24.04 -21.31
N LEU A 502 -7.18 -22.77 -20.99
CA LEU A 502 -8.18 -21.70 -20.96
C LEU A 502 -8.65 -21.29 -22.36
N ALA A 503 -7.75 -21.26 -23.35
CA ALA A 503 -8.13 -21.01 -24.74
C ALA A 503 -9.09 -22.10 -25.27
N ALA A 504 -8.86 -23.36 -24.88
CA ALA A 504 -9.74 -24.47 -25.24
C ALA A 504 -11.13 -24.39 -24.57
N SER A 505 -11.22 -23.85 -23.35
CA SER A 505 -12.50 -23.72 -22.62
C SER A 505 -13.30 -22.47 -22.99
N ILE A 506 -12.64 -21.38 -23.37
CA ILE A 506 -13.27 -20.12 -23.81
C ILE A 506 -13.78 -20.24 -25.24
N GLY A 507 -13.02 -20.88 -26.14
CA GLY A 507 -13.45 -21.15 -27.51
C GLY A 507 -14.07 -19.93 -28.19
N ALA A 508 -15.29 -20.06 -28.73
CA ALA A 508 -15.97 -19.02 -29.52
C ALA A 508 -16.41 -17.78 -28.73
N ASP A 509 -16.40 -17.86 -27.40
CA ASP A 509 -16.85 -16.78 -26.54
C ASP A 509 -15.76 -15.74 -26.24
N TRP A 510 -14.55 -15.89 -26.81
CA TRP A 510 -13.47 -14.90 -26.69
C TRP A 510 -13.88 -13.50 -27.16
N LYS A 511 -14.78 -13.40 -28.15
CA LYS A 511 -15.30 -12.11 -28.68
C LYS A 511 -16.14 -11.33 -27.67
N LYS A 512 -16.76 -12.01 -26.71
CA LYS A 512 -17.50 -11.37 -25.61
C LYS A 512 -16.57 -10.94 -24.48
N LEU A 513 -15.44 -11.63 -24.35
CA LEU A 513 -14.43 -11.39 -23.32
C LEU A 513 -13.48 -10.24 -23.70
N ALA A 514 -13.16 -10.09 -24.99
CA ALA A 514 -12.21 -9.09 -25.48
C ALA A 514 -12.56 -7.63 -25.12
N PRO A 515 -13.82 -7.15 -25.19
CA PRO A 515 -14.18 -5.81 -24.73
C PRO A 515 -14.00 -5.62 -23.22
N LEU A 516 -14.17 -6.69 -22.42
CA LEU A 516 -13.97 -6.67 -20.97
C LEU A 516 -12.49 -6.68 -20.58
N MET A 517 -11.63 -7.16 -21.48
CA MET A 517 -10.17 -7.12 -21.39
C MET A 517 -9.56 -5.83 -21.99
N LYS A 518 -10.40 -4.81 -22.27
CA LYS A 518 -10.03 -3.49 -22.81
C LYS A 518 -9.47 -3.48 -24.25
N PHE A 519 -9.71 -4.53 -25.03
CA PHE A 519 -9.39 -4.49 -26.47
C PHE A 519 -10.34 -3.54 -27.21
N SER A 520 -9.78 -2.74 -28.12
CA SER A 520 -10.54 -1.87 -29.02
C SER A 520 -11.27 -2.69 -30.11
N GLU A 521 -12.33 -2.13 -30.69
CA GLU A 521 -13.10 -2.80 -31.76
C GLU A 521 -12.23 -3.15 -32.97
N ASP A 522 -11.24 -2.31 -33.29
CA ASP A 522 -10.28 -2.53 -34.38
C ASP A 522 -9.31 -3.69 -34.09
N GLU A 523 -8.85 -3.84 -32.84
CA GLU A 523 -7.99 -4.96 -32.40
C GLU A 523 -8.75 -6.29 -32.40
N ILE A 524 -10.03 -6.29 -32.02
CA ILE A 524 -10.88 -7.48 -32.06
C ILE A 524 -11.08 -7.95 -33.51
N ILE A 525 -11.26 -7.01 -34.45
CA ILE A 525 -11.39 -7.32 -35.88
C ILE A 525 -10.05 -7.84 -36.44
N TYR A 526 -8.93 -7.25 -36.04
CA TYR A 526 -7.59 -7.69 -36.42
C TYR A 526 -7.29 -9.12 -35.95
N LEU A 527 -7.51 -9.40 -34.65
CA LEU A 527 -7.28 -10.73 -34.05
C LEU A 527 -8.24 -11.79 -34.59
N ALA A 528 -9.44 -11.40 -35.02
CA ALA A 528 -10.37 -12.30 -35.72
C ALA A 528 -9.90 -12.67 -37.14
N GLY A 529 -9.06 -11.83 -37.77
CA GLY A 529 -8.52 -12.04 -39.12
C GLY A 529 -7.21 -12.82 -39.16
N GLU A 530 -6.41 -12.79 -38.08
CA GLU A 530 -5.01 -13.27 -38.07
C GLU A 530 -4.86 -14.80 -37.99
N HIS A 531 -5.92 -15.50 -37.56
CA HIS A 531 -5.95 -16.97 -37.53
C HIS A 531 -7.22 -17.49 -38.20
N SER A 532 -7.06 -18.09 -39.38
CA SER A 532 -8.09 -18.58 -40.31
C SER A 532 -9.11 -19.54 -39.68
N GLY A 533 -10.10 -19.00 -38.98
CA GLY A 533 -11.28 -19.72 -38.45
C GLY A 533 -11.00 -20.65 -37.26
N ASP A 534 -9.76 -20.78 -36.80
CA ASP A 534 -9.41 -21.64 -35.66
C ASP A 534 -9.63 -20.89 -34.35
N VAL A 535 -10.85 -21.05 -33.83
CA VAL A 535 -11.40 -20.30 -32.71
C VAL A 535 -10.55 -20.44 -31.42
N VAL A 536 -9.93 -21.60 -31.22
CA VAL A 536 -9.08 -21.87 -30.04
C VAL A 536 -7.75 -21.11 -30.14
N LYS A 537 -7.18 -20.96 -31.35
CA LYS A 537 -5.96 -20.17 -31.55
C LYS A 537 -6.22 -18.68 -31.45
N GLN A 538 -7.39 -18.22 -31.88
CA GLN A 538 -7.82 -16.82 -31.67
C GLN A 538 -7.97 -16.51 -30.18
N ALA A 539 -8.61 -17.40 -29.40
CA ALA A 539 -8.72 -17.24 -27.95
C ALA A 539 -7.34 -17.28 -27.27
N HIS A 540 -6.43 -18.15 -27.73
CA HIS A 540 -5.07 -18.21 -27.22
C HIS A 540 -4.29 -16.92 -27.48
N GLN A 541 -4.38 -16.39 -28.70
CA GLN A 541 -3.71 -15.15 -29.09
C GLN A 541 -4.24 -13.94 -28.30
N VAL A 542 -5.55 -13.86 -28.08
CA VAL A 542 -6.16 -12.80 -27.26
C VAL A 542 -5.69 -12.88 -25.81
N LEU A 543 -5.63 -14.09 -25.23
CA LEU A 543 -5.14 -14.27 -23.87
C LEU A 543 -3.63 -14.01 -23.75
N LEU A 544 -2.86 -14.32 -24.79
CA LEU A 544 -1.43 -14.05 -24.87
C LEU A 544 -1.18 -12.54 -24.94
N VAL A 545 -1.86 -11.84 -25.85
CA VAL A 545 -1.76 -10.37 -25.95
C VAL A 545 -2.24 -9.69 -24.68
N TRP A 546 -3.31 -10.18 -24.04
CA TRP A 546 -3.76 -9.67 -22.75
C TRP A 546 -2.70 -9.87 -21.65
N SER A 547 -2.06 -11.05 -21.62
CA SER A 547 -0.97 -11.32 -20.67
C SER A 547 0.28 -10.46 -20.89
N GLU A 548 0.51 -10.02 -22.14
CA GLU A 548 1.61 -9.13 -22.50
C GLU A 548 1.28 -7.65 -22.24
N GLN A 549 0.03 -7.23 -22.47
CA GLN A 549 -0.41 -5.85 -22.30
C GLN A 549 -0.67 -5.49 -20.84
N GLU A 550 -1.28 -6.38 -20.06
CA GLU A 550 -1.59 -6.15 -18.64
C GLU A 550 -1.08 -7.31 -17.76
N PRO A 551 0.24 -7.44 -17.55
CA PRO A 551 0.83 -8.54 -16.77
C PRO A 551 0.40 -8.55 -15.30
N ASP A 552 0.03 -7.39 -14.74
CA ASP A 552 -0.46 -7.28 -13.35
C ASP A 552 -1.95 -7.65 -13.21
N ASP A 553 -2.75 -7.54 -14.29
CA ASP A 553 -4.17 -7.95 -14.31
C ASP A 553 -4.38 -9.38 -14.82
N ALA A 554 -3.36 -9.99 -15.46
CA ALA A 554 -3.35 -11.32 -16.05
C ALA A 554 -3.27 -12.48 -15.03
N THR A 555 -4.15 -12.44 -14.02
CA THR A 555 -4.26 -13.45 -12.96
C THR A 555 -5.49 -14.34 -13.18
N ALA A 556 -5.42 -15.59 -12.73
CA ALA A 556 -6.51 -16.56 -12.89
C ALA A 556 -7.82 -16.11 -12.19
N SER A 557 -7.69 -15.38 -11.07
CA SER A 557 -8.81 -14.79 -10.34
C SER A 557 -9.52 -13.71 -11.16
N ASN A 558 -8.75 -12.79 -11.75
CA ASN A 558 -9.30 -11.73 -12.59
C ASN A 558 -9.97 -12.30 -13.84
N LEU A 559 -9.36 -13.28 -14.51
CA LEU A 559 -9.97 -13.96 -15.64
C LEU A 559 -11.30 -14.63 -15.25
N GLN A 560 -11.38 -15.25 -14.07
CA GLN A 560 -12.63 -15.83 -13.57
C GLN A 560 -13.71 -14.76 -13.34
N THR A 561 -13.35 -13.60 -12.77
CA THR A 561 -14.31 -12.48 -12.61
C THR A 561 -14.77 -11.91 -13.95
N LEU A 562 -13.90 -11.86 -14.96
CA LEU A 562 -14.24 -11.39 -16.31
C LEU A 562 -15.15 -12.38 -17.03
N VAL A 563 -14.93 -13.68 -16.85
CA VAL A 563 -15.79 -14.75 -17.38
C VAL A 563 -17.16 -14.73 -16.70
N ASP A 564 -17.21 -14.53 -15.37
CA ASP A 564 -18.47 -14.39 -14.63
C ASP A 564 -19.26 -13.15 -15.06
N LYS A 565 -18.57 -12.02 -15.28
CA LYS A 565 -19.18 -10.79 -15.85
C LYS A 565 -19.69 -10.98 -17.28
N ALA A 566 -19.01 -11.81 -18.07
CA ALA A 566 -19.45 -12.18 -19.42
C ALA A 566 -20.61 -13.19 -19.43
N GLY A 567 -21.01 -13.72 -18.26
CA GLY A 567 -22.09 -14.71 -18.14
C GLY A 567 -21.72 -16.08 -18.69
N LEU A 568 -20.43 -16.39 -18.81
CA LEU A 568 -19.92 -17.63 -19.39
C LEU A 568 -19.63 -18.64 -18.26
N LYS A 569 -20.02 -19.90 -18.44
CA LYS A 569 -19.57 -20.99 -17.56
C LYS A 569 -18.39 -21.68 -18.21
N LEU A 570 -17.20 -21.53 -17.64
CA LEU A 570 -16.03 -22.33 -18.03
C LEU A 570 -16.41 -23.81 -17.86
N LYS A 571 -16.39 -24.58 -18.95
CA LYS A 571 -16.45 -26.04 -18.86
C LYS A 571 -15.13 -26.49 -18.24
N THR A 572 -15.19 -26.92 -16.98
CA THR A 572 -14.08 -27.57 -16.27
C THR A 572 -13.58 -28.79 -17.01
#